data_AF-A7WLZ7-F1
#
_entry.id   AF-A7WLZ7-F1
#
_cell.length_a   1.000
_cell.length_b   1.000
_cell.length_c   1.000
_cell.angle_alpha   90.00
_cell.angle_beta   90.00
_cell.angle_gamma   90.00
#
_symmetry.space_group_name_H-M   'P 1'
#
loop_
_entity.id
_entity.type
_entity.pdbx_description
1 polymer ?
#
loop_
_entity_poly.entity_id
_entity_poly.type
_entity_poly.pdbx_seq_one_letter_code
_entity_poly.pdbx_strand_id
1 'polypeptide(L)'
;LRRLCIHVDAINGNYYLREFLHQHVLAESLRRNHGVQLVWLQFEEPQKDTIDYRFADMLAHTIWERIEVEHLMSWLSTLGGGFSALGEQFERCAKTAGKISLQQLKIGLRLGDPFLQTRCKLYYSISLIQRGQLRMAKHLIREQYQFASKNIEK
;
A
#
# COMPACT_ATOMS: atom_id res chain seq x y z
N LEU A 1 45.68 28.87 17.41
CA LEU A 1 44.72 28.02 16.68
C LEU A 1 43.64 28.93 16.11
N ARG A 2 43.60 29.15 14.79
CA ARG A 2 42.60 30.04 14.17
C ARG A 2 41.29 29.27 14.00
N ARG A 3 40.27 29.67 14.77
CA ARG A 3 38.96 29.01 14.83
C ARG A 3 37.96 29.77 13.98
N LEU A 4 37.14 29.04 13.22
CA LEU A 4 35.96 29.57 12.53
C LEU A 4 34.73 28.95 13.17
N CYS A 5 33.86 29.78 13.75
CA CYS A 5 32.56 29.36 14.26
C CYS A 5 31.51 29.63 13.20
N ILE A 6 30.70 28.61 12.87
CA ILE A 6 29.61 28.74 11.89
C ILE A 6 28.32 28.29 12.58
N HIS A 7 27.35 29.20 12.60
CA HIS A 7 25.98 28.92 13.03
C HIS A 7 25.18 28.48 11.82
N VAL A 8 24.60 27.27 11.89
CA VAL A 8 23.90 26.66 10.78
C VAL A 8 22.70 25.89 11.31
N ASP A 9 21.61 25.86 10.56
CA ASP A 9 20.53 24.93 10.86
C ASP A 9 21.05 23.48 10.79
N ALA A 10 20.46 22.60 11.59
CA ALA A 10 20.88 21.20 11.68
C ALA A 10 20.90 20.46 10.33
N ILE A 11 20.07 20.89 9.37
CA ILE A 11 19.97 20.27 8.04
C ILE A 11 21.17 20.64 7.19
N ASN A 12 21.42 21.94 6.98
CA ASN A 12 22.61 22.44 6.27
C ASN A 12 23.90 22.04 6.97
N GLY A 13 23.89 22.02 8.30
CA GLY A 13 25.01 21.56 9.09
C GLY A 13 25.37 20.10 8.84
N ASN A 14 24.41 19.20 8.61
CA ASN A 14 24.69 17.82 8.20
C ASN A 14 25.40 17.77 6.84
N TYR A 15 25.00 18.61 5.88
CA TYR A 15 25.69 18.69 4.58
C TYR A 15 27.12 19.21 4.75
N TYR A 16 27.34 20.27 5.51
CA TYR A 16 28.68 20.79 5.78
C TYR A 16 29.55 19.79 6.52
N LEU A 17 29.00 19.08 7.51
CA LEU A 17 29.71 18.01 8.20
C LEU A 17 30.14 16.91 7.22
N ARG A 18 29.25 16.47 6.33
CA ARG A 18 29.57 15.49 5.29
C ARG A 18 30.67 15.99 4.35
N GLU A 19 30.61 17.26 3.93
CA GLU A 19 31.66 17.86 3.10
C GLU A 19 33.03 17.85 3.82
N PHE A 20 33.07 18.23 5.09
CA PHE A 20 34.30 18.26 5.87
C PHE A 20 34.86 16.86 6.13
N LEU A 21 34.00 15.86 6.35
CA LEU A 21 34.41 14.48 6.64
C LEU A 21 34.75 13.66 5.39
N HIS A 22 34.09 13.92 4.26
CA HIS A 22 34.14 13.01 3.10
C HIS A 22 34.66 13.64 1.81
N GLN A 23 34.47 14.94 1.59
CA GLN A 23 34.73 15.56 0.27
C GLN A 23 35.87 16.57 0.29
N HIS A 24 36.30 17.06 1.46
CA HIS A 24 37.51 17.84 1.77
C HIS A 24 37.80 19.12 0.95
N VAL A 25 37.12 19.39 -0.17
CA VAL A 25 37.34 20.58 -1.02
C VAL A 25 37.12 21.87 -0.22
N LEU A 26 36.03 21.92 0.54
CA LEU A 26 35.73 23.06 1.41
C LEU A 26 36.77 23.21 2.53
N ALA A 27 37.23 22.11 3.12
CA ALA A 27 38.25 22.11 4.16
C ALA A 27 39.60 22.65 3.65
N GLU A 28 40.03 22.22 2.46
CA GLU A 28 41.26 22.71 1.84
C GLU A 28 41.19 24.19 1.50
N SER A 29 40.06 24.65 0.93
CA SER A 29 39.85 26.07 0.63
C SER A 29 39.92 26.95 1.88
N LEU A 30 39.25 26.54 2.97
CA LEU A 30 39.29 27.26 4.25
C LEU A 30 40.70 27.31 4.85
N ARG A 31 41.47 26.23 4.71
CA ARG A 31 42.85 26.18 5.20
C ARG A 31 43.78 27.06 4.37
N ARG A 32 43.71 26.98 3.03
CA ARG A 32 44.61 27.71 2.11
C ARG A 32 44.29 29.19 2.03
N ASN A 33 43.01 29.54 1.88
CA ASN A 33 42.61 30.92 1.61
C ASN A 33 42.37 31.73 2.89
N HIS A 34 41.97 31.07 3.97
CA HIS A 34 41.57 31.73 5.22
C HIS A 34 42.40 31.30 6.44
N GLY A 35 43.34 30.36 6.29
CA GLY A 35 44.20 29.90 7.39
C GLY A 35 43.43 29.26 8.55
N VAL A 36 42.23 28.74 8.29
CA VAL A 36 41.37 28.11 9.32
C VAL A 36 41.94 26.74 9.68
N GLN A 37 42.08 26.48 10.98
CA GLN A 37 42.63 25.22 11.51
C GLN A 37 41.59 24.39 12.25
N LEU A 38 40.52 25.02 12.72
CA LEU A 38 39.40 24.38 13.40
C LEU A 38 38.10 25.04 12.96
N VAL A 39 37.16 24.22 12.48
CA VAL A 39 35.79 24.63 12.22
C VAL A 39 34.94 24.15 13.38
N TRP A 40 34.21 25.06 14.01
CA TRP A 40 33.24 24.79 15.06
C TRP A 40 31.84 25.01 14.48
N LEU A 41 31.10 23.91 14.25
CA LEU A 41 29.72 23.97 13.78
C LEU A 41 28.79 24.02 14.99
N GLN A 42 28.02 25.11 15.10
CA GLN A 42 26.96 25.23 16.08
C GLN A 42 25.62 25.02 15.37
N PHE A 43 24.94 23.94 15.73
CA PHE A 43 23.66 23.58 15.12
C PHE A 43 22.52 24.31 15.81
N GLU A 44 21.65 24.89 15.00
CA GLU A 44 20.41 25.52 15.42
C GLU A 44 19.23 24.71 14.89
N GLU A 45 18.10 24.81 15.58
CA GLU A 45 16.86 24.18 15.13
C GLU A 45 16.46 24.76 13.77
N PRO A 46 16.13 23.92 12.77
CA PRO A 46 15.70 24.41 11.48
C PRO A 46 14.41 25.22 11.62
N GLN A 47 14.35 26.40 10.99
CA GLN A 47 13.15 27.26 11.03
C GLN A 47 11.91 26.62 10.38
N LYS A 48 12.11 25.59 9.56
CA LYS A 48 11.04 24.81 8.92
C LYS A 48 11.37 23.33 9.03
N ASP A 49 10.42 22.55 9.54
CA ASP A 49 10.48 21.10 9.42
C ASP A 49 10.51 20.71 7.95
N THR A 50 11.50 19.90 7.58
CA THR A 50 11.58 19.31 6.23
C THR A 50 10.75 18.05 6.09
N ILE A 51 10.24 17.50 7.19
CA ILE A 51 9.40 16.31 7.19
C ILE A 51 7.96 16.74 6.90
N ASP A 52 7.40 16.23 5.80
CA ASP A 52 5.99 16.45 5.48
C ASP A 52 5.10 15.52 6.31
N TYR A 53 4.84 15.93 7.56
CA TYR A 53 3.97 15.20 8.47
C TYR A 53 2.54 15.06 7.96
N ARG A 54 2.05 16.01 7.15
CA ARG A 54 0.69 15.94 6.59
C ARG A 54 0.60 14.83 5.55
N PHE A 55 1.56 14.77 4.64
CA PHE A 55 1.63 13.69 3.67
C PHE A 55 1.86 12.34 4.35
N ALA A 56 2.75 12.29 5.36
CA ALA A 56 2.99 11.07 6.13
C ALA A 56 1.71 10.55 6.80
N ASP A 57 0.91 11.43 7.40
CA ASP A 57 -0.36 11.06 8.03
C ASP A 57 -1.41 10.59 7.02
N MET A 58 -1.55 11.30 5.89
CA MET A 58 -2.42 10.88 4.79
C MET A 58 -2.05 9.50 4.24
N LEU A 59 -0.74 9.27 4.06
CA LEU A 59 -0.21 8.00 3.59
C LEU A 59 -0.46 6.89 4.62
N ALA A 60 -0.21 7.15 5.90
CA ALA A 60 -0.45 6.20 6.97
C ALA A 60 -1.93 5.76 7.02
N HIS A 61 -2.86 6.71 6.93
CA HIS A 61 -4.30 6.41 6.86
C HIS A 61 -4.64 5.53 5.66
N THR A 62 -4.16 5.90 4.46
CA THR A 62 -4.43 5.15 3.23
C THR A 62 -3.87 3.72 3.29
N ILE A 63 -2.67 3.55 3.85
CA ILE A 63 -2.04 2.24 4.03
C ILE A 63 -2.86 1.40 5.02
N TRP A 64 -3.29 1.97 6.14
CA TRP A 64 -4.10 1.26 7.12
C TRP A 64 -5.43 0.78 6.55
N GLU A 65 -6.15 1.65 5.82
CA GLU A 65 -7.37 1.24 5.11
C GLU A 65 -7.11 0.08 4.15
N ARG A 66 -5.99 0.10 3.42
CA ARG A 66 -5.64 -1.00 2.52
C ARG A 66 -5.34 -2.29 3.28
N ILE A 67 -4.57 -2.22 4.36
CA ILE A 67 -4.24 -3.38 5.21
C ILE A 67 -5.52 -4.03 5.75
N GLU A 68 -6.44 -3.24 6.28
CA GLU A 68 -7.71 -3.75 6.82
C GLU A 68 -8.55 -4.45 5.76
N VAL A 69 -8.61 -3.87 4.56
CA VAL A 69 -9.38 -4.45 3.44
C VAL A 69 -8.74 -5.76 2.96
N GLU A 70 -7.43 -5.82 2.79
CA GLU A 70 -6.70 -7.05 2.41
C GLU A 70 -6.87 -8.14 3.47
N HIS A 71 -6.76 -7.78 4.76
CA HIS A 71 -6.98 -8.70 5.87
C HIS A 71 -8.41 -9.26 5.82
N LEU A 72 -9.43 -8.40 5.72
CA LEU A 72 -10.82 -8.83 5.62
C LEU A 72 -11.06 -9.74 4.40
N MET A 73 -10.46 -9.41 3.25
CA MET A 73 -10.53 -10.24 2.04
C MET A 73 -9.94 -11.63 2.21
N SER A 74 -8.81 -11.73 2.91
CA SER A 74 -8.15 -13.01 3.22
C SER A 74 -9.05 -13.90 4.08
N TRP A 75 -9.66 -13.35 5.12
CA TRP A 75 -10.61 -14.08 5.98
C TRP A 75 -11.86 -14.52 5.20
N LEU A 76 -12.47 -13.61 4.44
CA LEU A 76 -13.66 -13.93 3.65
C LEU A 76 -13.37 -14.98 2.58
N SER A 77 -12.19 -14.94 1.95
CA SER A 77 -11.80 -15.94 0.95
C SER A 77 -11.59 -17.31 1.57
N THR A 78 -10.93 -17.36 2.73
CA THR A 78 -10.70 -18.62 3.47
C THR A 78 -12.02 -19.25 3.93
N LEU A 79 -12.88 -18.46 4.58
CA LEU A 79 -14.20 -18.92 5.02
C LEU A 79 -15.10 -19.30 3.83
N GLY A 80 -15.10 -18.47 2.79
CA GLY A 80 -15.88 -18.69 1.56
C GLY A 80 -15.48 -20.00 0.88
N GLY A 81 -14.17 -20.25 0.75
CA GLY A 81 -13.63 -21.51 0.23
C GLY A 81 -14.04 -22.71 1.08
N GLY A 82 -13.94 -22.61 2.41
CA GLY A 82 -14.37 -23.68 3.33
C GLY A 82 -15.85 -24.01 3.23
N PHE A 83 -16.74 -23.00 3.25
CA PHE A 83 -18.18 -23.22 3.06
C PHE A 83 -18.50 -23.74 1.66
N SER A 84 -17.79 -23.25 0.63
CA SER A 84 -17.96 -23.73 -0.74
C SER A 84 -17.55 -25.20 -0.86
N ALA A 85 -16.47 -25.64 -0.22
CA ALA A 85 -16.05 -27.04 -0.26
C ALA A 85 -17.12 -28.00 0.28
N LEU A 86 -17.88 -27.57 1.30
CA LEU A 86 -19.00 -28.31 1.88
C LEU A 86 -20.34 -28.10 1.15
N GLY A 87 -20.38 -27.20 0.18
CA GLY A 87 -21.61 -26.73 -0.44
C GLY A 87 -22.36 -27.78 -1.27
N GLU A 88 -21.66 -28.76 -1.82
CA GLU A 88 -22.26 -29.86 -2.59
C GLU A 88 -23.08 -30.81 -1.72
N GLN A 89 -22.63 -31.03 -0.48
CA GLN A 89 -23.28 -31.93 0.49
C GLN A 89 -24.33 -31.21 1.33
N PHE A 90 -24.08 -29.93 1.63
CA PHE A 90 -24.90 -29.14 2.53
C PHE A 90 -25.32 -27.83 1.86
N GLU A 91 -26.58 -27.76 1.40
CA GLU A 91 -27.11 -26.58 0.72
C GLU A 91 -26.99 -25.30 1.56
N ARG A 92 -27.05 -25.41 2.90
CA ARG A 92 -26.82 -24.29 3.84
C ARG A 92 -25.42 -23.71 3.68
N CYS A 93 -24.41 -24.55 3.50
CA CYS A 93 -23.02 -24.14 3.28
C CYS A 93 -22.88 -23.40 1.95
N ALA A 94 -23.48 -23.91 0.87
CA ALA A 94 -23.52 -23.22 -0.41
C ALA A 94 -24.21 -21.83 -0.30
N LYS A 95 -25.34 -21.74 0.41
CA LYS A 95 -26.01 -20.45 0.69
C LYS A 95 -25.10 -19.48 1.43
N THR A 96 -24.33 -19.95 2.43
CA THR A 96 -23.38 -19.13 3.18
C THR A 96 -22.21 -18.68 2.31
N ALA A 97 -21.61 -19.58 1.51
CA ALA A 97 -20.55 -19.23 0.56
C ALA A 97 -21.00 -18.16 -0.44
N GLY A 98 -22.24 -18.25 -0.92
CA GLY A 98 -22.85 -17.23 -1.78
C GLY A 98 -22.99 -15.88 -1.08
N LYS A 99 -23.44 -15.86 0.18
CA LYS A 99 -23.51 -14.61 0.98
C LYS A 99 -22.13 -13.98 1.17
N ILE A 100 -21.12 -14.79 1.47
CA ILE A 100 -19.73 -14.33 1.62
C ILE A 100 -19.24 -13.73 0.30
N SER A 101 -19.46 -14.41 -0.83
CA SER A 101 -19.07 -13.92 -2.16
C SER A 101 -19.72 -12.56 -2.50
N LEU A 102 -20.98 -12.35 -2.10
CA LEU A 102 -21.66 -11.06 -2.26
C LEU A 102 -21.07 -9.97 -1.36
N GLN A 103 -20.62 -10.29 -0.14
CA GLN A 103 -19.92 -9.33 0.71
C GLN A 103 -18.56 -8.95 0.12
N GLN A 104 -17.81 -9.93 -0.40
CA GLN A 104 -16.56 -9.66 -1.11
C GLN A 104 -16.80 -8.77 -2.34
N LEU A 105 -17.87 -9.03 -3.10
CA LEU A 105 -18.24 -8.18 -4.24
C LEU A 105 -18.52 -6.73 -3.83
N LYS A 106 -19.22 -6.49 -2.71
CA LYS A 106 -19.47 -5.13 -2.19
C LYS A 106 -18.16 -4.39 -1.89
N ILE A 107 -17.19 -5.07 -1.31
CA ILE A 107 -15.88 -4.49 -1.04
C ILE A 107 -15.14 -4.21 -2.37
N GLY A 108 -15.15 -5.15 -3.32
CA GLY A 108 -14.57 -4.93 -4.65
C GLY A 108 -15.21 -3.77 -5.43
N LEU A 109 -16.51 -3.54 -5.26
CA LEU A 109 -17.20 -2.37 -5.80
C LEU A 109 -16.72 -1.07 -5.13
N ARG A 110 -16.55 -1.06 -3.79
CA ARG A 110 -16.04 0.11 -3.05
C ARG A 110 -14.60 0.45 -3.43
N LEU A 111 -13.76 -0.55 -3.67
CA LEU A 111 -12.37 -0.36 -4.11
C LEU A 111 -12.26 0.07 -5.58
N GLY A 112 -13.32 -0.10 -6.37
CA GLY A 112 -13.26 0.14 -7.81
C GLY A 112 -12.41 -0.88 -8.57
N ASP A 113 -12.11 -2.05 -7.99
CA ASP A 113 -11.28 -3.09 -8.61
C ASP A 113 -12.16 -4.04 -9.46
N PRO A 114 -12.10 -3.96 -10.80
CA PRO A 114 -12.95 -4.78 -11.67
C PRO A 114 -12.52 -6.26 -11.70
N PHE A 115 -11.25 -6.57 -11.44
CA PHE A 115 -10.76 -7.95 -11.41
C PHE A 115 -11.23 -8.66 -10.14
N LEU A 116 -11.15 -7.98 -8.99
CA LEU A 116 -11.72 -8.47 -7.74
C LEU A 116 -13.23 -8.70 -7.87
N GLN A 117 -13.97 -7.75 -8.44
CA GLN A 117 -15.41 -7.91 -8.67
C GLN A 117 -15.72 -9.14 -9.53
N THR A 118 -14.96 -9.36 -10.61
CA THR A 118 -15.10 -10.52 -11.49
C THR A 118 -14.87 -11.82 -10.72
N ARG A 119 -13.81 -11.88 -9.90
CA ARG A 119 -13.49 -13.03 -9.06
C ARG A 119 -14.63 -13.35 -8.07
N CYS A 120 -15.17 -12.33 -7.39
CA CYS A 120 -16.29 -12.51 -6.46
C CYS A 120 -17.57 -12.98 -7.16
N LYS A 121 -17.85 -12.51 -8.39
CA LYS A 121 -18.99 -12.98 -9.20
C LYS A 121 -18.82 -14.45 -9.60
N LEU A 122 -17.60 -14.91 -9.88
CA LEU A 122 -17.32 -16.33 -10.12
C LEU A 122 -17.54 -17.18 -8.86
N TYR A 123 -17.05 -16.74 -7.70
CA TYR A 123 -17.32 -17.43 -6.43
C TYR A 123 -18.81 -17.52 -6.12
N TYR A 124 -19.55 -16.44 -6.36
CA TYR A 124 -21.01 -16.47 -6.24
C TYR A 124 -21.64 -17.46 -7.22
N SER A 125 -21.14 -17.53 -8.46
CA SER A 125 -21.63 -18.48 -9.47
C SER A 125 -21.42 -19.94 -9.05
N ILE A 126 -20.31 -20.26 -8.38
CA ILE A 126 -20.09 -21.60 -7.80
C ILE A 126 -21.19 -21.92 -6.78
N SER A 127 -21.51 -20.97 -5.89
CA SER A 127 -22.60 -21.17 -4.92
C SER A 127 -23.96 -21.39 -5.58
N LEU A 128 -24.22 -20.75 -6.73
CA LEU A 128 -25.44 -20.96 -7.51
C LEU A 128 -25.48 -22.36 -8.11
N ILE A 129 -24.34 -22.86 -8.62
CA ILE A 129 -24.23 -24.22 -9.17
C ILE A 129 -24.57 -25.26 -8.10
N GLN A 130 -23.95 -25.14 -6.93
CA GLN A 130 -24.18 -26.03 -5.78
C GLN A 130 -25.63 -26.04 -5.28
N ARG A 131 -26.40 -24.99 -5.61
CA ARG A 131 -27.81 -24.85 -5.26
C ARG A 131 -28.75 -25.20 -6.44
N GLY A 132 -28.21 -25.76 -7.52
CA GLY A 132 -28.97 -26.12 -8.72
C GLY A 132 -29.44 -24.93 -9.57
N GLN A 133 -28.99 -23.70 -9.28
CA GLN A 133 -29.37 -22.48 -10.00
C GLN A 133 -28.54 -22.27 -11.28
N LEU A 134 -28.49 -23.30 -12.12
CA LEU A 134 -27.55 -23.43 -13.24
C LEU A 134 -27.72 -22.35 -14.31
N ARG A 135 -28.97 -21.92 -14.58
CA ARG A 135 -29.23 -20.86 -15.57
C ARG A 135 -28.58 -19.53 -15.15
N MET A 136 -28.77 -19.12 -13.90
CA MET A 136 -28.19 -17.89 -13.37
C MET A 136 -26.66 -17.96 -13.35
N ALA A 137 -26.10 -19.08 -12.89
CA ALA A 137 -24.65 -19.29 -12.88
C ALA A 137 -24.06 -19.17 -14.29
N LYS A 138 -24.69 -19.82 -15.28
CA LYS A 138 -24.26 -19.76 -16.68
C LYS A 138 -24.22 -18.33 -17.23
N HIS A 139 -25.21 -17.49 -16.91
CA HIS A 139 -25.22 -16.10 -17.34
C HIS A 139 -24.04 -15.33 -16.74
N LEU A 140 -23.85 -15.40 -15.43
CA LEU A 140 -22.75 -14.71 -14.73
C LEU A 140 -21.36 -15.15 -15.22
N ILE A 141 -21.17 -16.45 -15.43
CA ILE A 141 -19.90 -17.00 -15.94
C ILE A 141 -19.60 -16.48 -17.35
N ARG A 142 -20.62 -16.40 -18.22
CA ARG A 142 -20.45 -15.87 -19.58
C ARG A 142 -20.11 -14.39 -19.58
N GLU A 143 -20.74 -13.61 -18.72
CA GLU A 143 -20.39 -12.20 -18.52
C GLU A 143 -18.93 -12.05 -18.09
N GLN A 144 -18.47 -12.87 -17.12
CA GLN A 144 -17.09 -12.80 -16.64
C GLN A 144 -16.08 -13.26 -17.71
N TYR A 145 -16.44 -14.26 -18.52
CA TYR A 145 -15.63 -14.69 -19.66
C TYR A 145 -15.48 -13.59 -20.72
N GLN A 146 -16.57 -12.90 -21.05
CA GLN A 146 -16.53 -11.75 -21.96
C GLN A 146 -15.68 -10.61 -21.40
N PHE A 147 -15.77 -10.35 -20.10
CA PHE A 147 -14.90 -9.38 -19.43
C PHE A 147 -13.43 -9.78 -19.56
N ALA A 148 -13.07 -11.01 -19.21
CA ALA A 148 -11.69 -11.52 -19.27
C ALA A 148 -11.11 -11.53 -20.69
N SER A 149 -11.94 -11.82 -21.71
CA SER A 149 -11.52 -11.81 -23.11
C SER A 149 -11.16 -10.41 -23.63
N LYS A 150 -11.70 -9.36 -23.00
CA LYS A 150 -11.44 -7.95 -23.36
C LYS A 150 -10.38 -7.30 -22.47
N ASN A 151 -10.16 -7.85 -21.27
CA ASN A 151 -9.29 -7.28 -20.26
C ASN A 151 -8.25 -8.33 -19.88
N ILE A 152 -7.06 -8.21 -20.49
CA ILE A 152 -5.89 -9.00 -20.10
C ILE A 152 -5.28 -8.31 -18.89
N GLU A 153 -5.20 -9.03 -17.77
CA GLU A 153 -4.43 -8.60 -16.60
C GLU A 153 -2.97 -8.48 -17.04
N LYS A 154 -2.41 -7.26 -16.95
CA LYS A 154 -1.02 -6.97 -17.38
C LYS A 154 -0.02 -7.38 -16.32
#